data_AF-A0A3N9RRP4-F1
#
_entry.id   AF-A0A3N9RRP4-F1
#
_cell.length_a   1.000
_cell.length_b   1.000
_cell.length_c   1.000
_cell.angle_alpha   90.00
_cell.angle_beta   90.00
_cell.angle_gamma   90.00
#
_symmetry.space_group_name_H-M   'P 1'
#
loop_
_entity.id
_entity.type
_entity.pdbx_description
1 polymer ?
#
loop_
_entity_poly.entity_id
_entity_poly.type
_entity_poly.pdbx_seq_one_letter_code
_entity_poly.pdbx_strand_id
1 'polypeptide(L)'
;MPGGTRKISVARVRAKDIDMAVEHVTSGGGNVFADLGLADADDLKVKSDLAALMLRSIHELKLSQTVASRMIGIPQPKLSKILNGRLDGISEAYIATALRKLGHDVAYQVSPRHEGVGQAHVIELV
;
A
#
# COMPACT_ATOMS: atom_id res chain seq x y z
N MET A 1 46.04 22.89 38.25
CA MET A 1 46.99 21.78 38.03
C MET A 1 47.38 21.21 39.40
N PRO A 2 47.70 19.91 39.57
CA PRO A 2 47.01 18.69 39.09
C PRO A 2 47.04 17.52 40.13
N GLY A 3 46.48 16.34 39.76
CA GLY A 3 46.78 15.02 40.35
C GLY A 3 45.50 14.20 40.66
N GLY A 4 45.02 13.27 39.84
CA GLY A 4 45.54 11.91 39.53
C GLY A 4 44.51 10.88 40.09
N THR A 5 44.08 9.76 39.51
CA THR A 5 44.53 8.92 38.39
C THR A 5 43.38 7.97 37.96
N ARG A 6 43.19 7.82 36.63
CA ARG A 6 42.62 6.75 35.76
C ARG A 6 41.71 5.61 36.28
N LYS A 7 40.68 5.30 35.47
CA LYS A 7 40.39 3.93 34.97
C LYS A 7 40.01 3.97 33.48
N ILE A 8 40.60 3.08 32.70
CA ILE A 8 40.34 2.85 31.26
C ILE A 8 39.68 1.47 31.16
N SER A 9 38.59 1.35 30.40
CA SER A 9 38.32 0.13 29.60
C SER A 9 37.18 0.34 28.60
N VAL A 10 37.61 0.54 27.36
CA VAL A 10 37.13 -0.02 26.08
C VAL A 10 35.69 0.26 25.62
N ALA A 11 35.64 0.83 24.41
CA ALA A 11 34.50 1.30 23.64
C ALA A 11 33.39 0.27 23.37
N ARG A 12 32.16 0.78 23.32
CA ARG A 12 31.18 0.35 22.31
C ARG A 12 30.59 1.62 21.69
N VAL A 13 30.78 1.73 20.38
CA VAL A 13 30.44 2.90 19.54
C VAL A 13 28.97 3.29 19.72
N ARG A 14 28.72 4.60 19.74
CA ARG A 14 27.43 5.23 20.01
C ARG A 14 26.42 4.96 18.90
N ALA A 15 25.21 4.54 19.26
CA ALA A 15 24.07 4.43 18.35
C ALA A 15 23.44 5.81 18.10
N LYS A 16 24.13 6.70 17.36
CA LYS A 16 23.60 8.03 17.00
C LYS A 16 23.58 8.36 15.50
N ASP A 17 23.96 7.43 14.61
CA ASP A 17 24.15 7.74 13.19
C ASP A 17 23.35 6.86 12.21
N ILE A 18 22.09 6.50 12.49
CA ILE A 18 21.21 5.87 11.48
C ILE A 18 19.83 6.54 11.48
N ASP A 19 19.79 7.83 11.15
CA ASP A 19 18.61 8.47 10.58
C ASP A 19 18.86 8.64 9.08
N MET A 20 18.94 7.52 8.35
CA MET A 20 18.94 7.54 6.89
C MET A 20 17.52 7.19 6.44
N ALA A 21 16.67 8.21 6.32
CA ALA A 21 15.41 8.07 5.61
C ALA A 21 15.76 7.71 4.16
N VAL A 22 15.62 6.43 3.81
CA VAL A 22 15.78 5.97 2.43
C VAL A 22 14.51 6.37 1.70
N GLU A 23 14.59 7.44 0.91
CA GLU A 23 13.52 7.86 0.03
C GLU A 23 13.65 7.10 -1.30
N HIS A 24 12.66 6.27 -1.62
CA HIS A 24 12.54 5.61 -2.91
C HIS A 24 11.46 6.33 -3.73
N VAL A 25 11.80 6.73 -4.96
CA VAL A 25 10.89 7.43 -5.87
C VAL A 25 10.61 6.54 -7.06
N THR A 26 9.34 6.17 -7.23
CA THR A 26 8.86 5.44 -8.42
C THR A 26 8.22 6.44 -9.39
N SER A 27 8.44 6.25 -10.70
CA SER A 27 7.79 7.06 -11.73
C SER A 27 6.26 6.93 -11.69
N GLY A 28 5.54 7.97 -12.15
CA GLY A 28 4.08 7.93 -12.22
C GLY A 28 3.59 6.73 -13.04
N GLY A 29 2.70 5.93 -12.44
CA GLY A 29 2.20 4.68 -13.04
C GLY A 29 3.10 3.45 -12.87
N GLY A 30 4.30 3.61 -12.30
CA GLY A 30 5.23 2.51 -12.03
C GLY A 30 4.80 1.58 -10.88
N ASN A 31 5.63 0.57 -10.60
CA ASN A 31 5.39 -0.40 -9.54
C ASN A 31 6.47 -0.30 -8.46
N VAL A 32 6.18 0.44 -7.39
CA VAL A 32 7.10 0.60 -6.25
C VAL A 32 7.44 -0.74 -5.59
N PHE A 33 6.53 -1.70 -5.60
CA PHE A 33 6.78 -3.03 -5.02
C PHE A 33 7.79 -3.82 -5.86
N ALA A 34 7.79 -3.62 -7.18
CA ALA A 34 8.76 -4.23 -8.08
C ALA A 34 10.14 -3.58 -7.92
N ASP A 35 10.18 -2.25 -7.80
CA ASP A 35 11.42 -1.52 -7.54
C ASP A 35 12.10 -1.96 -6.23
N LEU A 36 11.29 -2.31 -5.23
CA LEU A 36 11.73 -2.82 -3.93
C LEU A 36 11.99 -4.34 -3.92
N GLY A 37 11.76 -5.04 -5.04
CA GLY A 37 12.07 -6.47 -5.19
C GLY A 37 11.12 -7.41 -4.44
N LEU A 38 9.88 -7.01 -4.19
CA LEU A 38 8.88 -7.89 -3.54
C LEU A 38 8.39 -8.96 -4.53
N ALA A 39 8.23 -10.19 -4.05
CA ALA A 39 7.82 -11.33 -4.89
C ALA A 39 6.42 -11.16 -5.51
N ASP A 40 5.50 -10.55 -4.75
CA ASP A 40 4.10 -10.36 -5.17
C ASP A 40 3.83 -8.93 -5.66
N ALA A 41 4.84 -8.29 -6.27
CA ALA A 41 4.81 -6.88 -6.61
C ALA A 41 3.59 -6.47 -7.47
N ASP A 42 3.19 -7.29 -8.43
CA ASP A 42 2.08 -6.97 -9.32
C ASP A 42 0.71 -7.05 -8.60
N ASP A 43 0.51 -8.08 -7.78
CA ASP A 43 -0.70 -8.23 -6.93
C ASP A 43 -0.79 -7.11 -5.90
N LEU A 44 0.33 -6.74 -5.26
CA LEU A 44 0.39 -5.60 -4.34
C LEU A 44 0.06 -4.28 -5.04
N LYS A 45 0.54 -4.09 -6.28
CA LYS A 45 0.23 -2.90 -7.08
C LYS A 45 -1.27 -2.82 -7.36
N VAL A 46 -1.88 -3.87 -7.90
CA VAL A 46 -3.31 -3.89 -8.21
C VAL A 46 -4.15 -3.62 -6.97
N LYS A 47 -3.89 -4.31 -5.86
CA LYS A 47 -4.64 -4.09 -4.62
C LYS A 47 -4.46 -2.68 -4.07
N SER A 48 -3.26 -2.12 -4.15
CA SER A 48 -2.97 -0.76 -3.68
C SER A 48 -3.66 0.29 -4.54
N ASP A 49 -3.66 0.13 -5.86
CA ASP A 49 -4.36 1.02 -6.78
C ASP A 49 -5.88 1.00 -6.51
N LEU A 50 -6.48 -0.19 -6.36
CA LEU A 50 -7.89 -0.34 -6.01
C LEU A 50 -8.22 0.26 -4.62
N ALA A 51 -7.34 0.09 -3.63
CA ALA A 51 -7.52 0.65 -2.29
C ALA A 51 -7.40 2.18 -2.30
N ALA A 52 -6.48 2.74 -3.08
CA ALA A 52 -6.33 4.17 -3.27
C ALA A 52 -7.56 4.79 -3.93
N LEU A 53 -8.09 4.14 -4.97
CA LEU A 53 -9.37 4.49 -5.58
C LEU A 53 -10.51 4.53 -4.55
N MET A 54 -10.62 3.49 -3.72
CA MET A 54 -11.64 3.41 -2.68
C MET A 54 -11.51 4.55 -1.65
N LEU A 55 -10.28 4.85 -1.22
CA LEU A 55 -10.02 5.95 -0.30
C LEU A 55 -10.45 7.29 -0.89
N ARG A 56 -10.09 7.57 -2.15
CA ARG A 56 -10.48 8.79 -2.85
C ARG A 56 -12.01 8.90 -2.95
N SER A 57 -12.70 7.85 -3.36
CA SER A 57 -14.16 7.87 -3.48
C SER A 57 -14.87 8.07 -2.15
N ILE A 58 -14.41 7.43 -1.07
CA ILE A 58 -14.97 7.66 0.28
C ILE A 58 -14.81 9.14 0.68
N HIS A 59 -13.67 9.75 0.35
CA HIS A 59 -13.39 11.15 0.63
C HIS A 59 -14.26 12.10 -0.22
N GLU A 60 -14.40 11.85 -1.52
CA GLU A 60 -15.24 12.61 -2.45
C GLU A 60 -16.72 12.57 -2.06
N LEU A 61 -17.20 11.40 -1.65
CA LEU A 61 -18.56 11.19 -1.13
C LEU A 61 -18.74 11.75 0.29
N LYS A 62 -17.68 12.30 0.91
CA LYS A 62 -17.67 12.85 2.27
C LYS A 62 -18.20 11.86 3.32
N LEU A 63 -17.92 10.57 3.12
CA LEU A 63 -18.36 9.53 4.04
C LEU A 63 -17.33 9.36 5.16
N SER A 64 -17.82 9.28 6.40
CA SER A 64 -16.97 8.74 7.46
C SER A 64 -16.71 7.26 7.19
N GLN A 65 -15.58 6.76 7.67
CA GLN A 65 -15.24 5.34 7.52
C GLN A 65 -16.32 4.41 8.09
N THR A 66 -17.00 4.80 9.17
CA THR A 66 -18.11 4.04 9.75
C THR A 66 -19.33 3.99 8.83
N VAL A 67 -19.67 5.10 8.17
CA VAL A 67 -20.78 5.15 7.20
C VAL A 67 -20.42 4.35 5.96
N ALA A 68 -19.21 4.54 5.41
CA ALA A 68 -18.71 3.77 4.28
C ALA A 68 -18.74 2.26 4.58
N SER A 69 -18.24 1.84 5.76
CA SER A 69 -18.28 0.45 6.24
C SER A 69 -19.69 -0.14 6.19
N ARG A 70 -20.69 0.60 6.67
CA ARG A 70 -22.10 0.15 6.64
C ARG A 70 -22.64 0.08 5.21
N MET A 71 -22.36 1.08 4.38
CA MET A 71 -22.82 1.16 2.99
C MET A 71 -22.26 0.02 2.14
N ILE A 72 -20.94 -0.22 2.21
CA ILE A 72 -20.28 -1.27 1.42
C ILE A 72 -20.39 -2.66 2.08
N GLY A 73 -20.88 -2.75 3.33
CA GLY A 73 -21.03 -4.01 4.06
C GLY A 73 -19.70 -4.67 4.42
N ILE A 74 -18.66 -3.88 4.68
CA ILE A 74 -17.35 -4.35 5.15
C ILE A 74 -17.21 -3.96 6.62
N PRO A 75 -16.81 -4.86 7.54
CA PRO A 75 -16.57 -4.50 8.92
C PRO A 75 -15.56 -3.35 9.03
N GLN A 76 -15.86 -2.33 9.84
CA GLN A 76 -15.03 -1.12 9.98
C GLN A 76 -13.54 -1.41 10.23
N PRO A 77 -13.13 -2.39 11.08
CA PRO A 77 -11.72 -2.71 11.26
C PRO A 77 -11.05 -3.23 9.98
N LYS A 78 -11.79 -3.98 9.16
CA LYS A 78 -11.28 -4.49 7.87
C LYS A 78 -11.19 -3.37 6.84
N LEU A 79 -12.20 -2.49 6.77
CA LEU A 79 -12.13 -1.29 5.94
C LEU A 79 -10.92 -0.42 6.32
N SER A 80 -10.66 -0.26 7.62
CA SER A 80 -9.49 0.49 8.09
C SER A 80 -8.17 -0.07 7.59
N LYS A 81 -8.04 -1.39 7.59
CA LYS A 81 -6.82 -2.06 7.09
C LYS A 81 -6.63 -1.76 5.59
N ILE A 82 -7.69 -1.90 4.80
CA ILE A 82 -7.65 -1.60 3.36
C ILE A 82 -7.21 -0.16 3.11
N LEU A 83 -7.87 0.82 3.75
CA LEU A 83 -7.58 2.23 3.54
C LEU A 83 -6.19 2.66 4.02
N ASN A 84 -5.57 1.89 4.91
CA ASN A 84 -4.21 2.09 5.39
C ASN A 84 -3.17 1.24 4.62
N GLY A 85 -3.53 0.65 3.48
CA GLY A 85 -2.61 -0.15 2.66
C GLY A 85 -2.23 -1.51 3.26
N ARG A 86 -2.91 -1.97 4.32
CA ARG A 86 -2.71 -3.31 4.91
C ARG A 86 -3.61 -4.31 4.18
N LEU A 87 -3.07 -4.90 3.13
CA LEU A 87 -3.82 -5.68 2.14
C LEU A 87 -3.59 -7.20 2.26
N ASP A 88 -2.82 -7.64 3.25
CA ASP A 88 -2.57 -9.05 3.54
C ASP A 88 -3.87 -9.82 3.76
N GLY A 89 -4.06 -10.92 3.02
CA GLY A 89 -5.26 -11.74 3.07
C GLY A 89 -6.53 -11.07 2.53
N ILE A 90 -6.40 -9.94 1.82
CA ILE A 90 -7.50 -9.26 1.13
C ILE A 90 -7.32 -9.49 -0.37
N SER A 91 -8.27 -10.17 -0.99
CA SER A 91 -8.27 -10.42 -2.44
C SER A 91 -8.65 -9.18 -3.23
N GLU A 92 -8.09 -9.00 -4.42
CA GLU A 92 -8.47 -7.94 -5.38
C GLU A 92 -9.98 -7.90 -5.64
N ALA A 93 -10.60 -9.05 -5.89
CA ALA A 93 -12.04 -9.18 -6.14
C ALA A 93 -12.91 -8.64 -4.98
N TYR A 94 -12.42 -8.71 -3.74
CA TYR A 94 -13.11 -8.16 -2.57
C TYR A 94 -13.10 -6.63 -2.58
N ILE A 95 -11.96 -6.03 -2.95
CA ILE A 95 -11.80 -4.58 -3.07
C ILE A 95 -12.64 -4.06 -4.24
N ALA A 96 -12.58 -4.74 -5.40
CA ALA A 96 -13.41 -4.43 -6.57
C ALA A 96 -14.92 -4.49 -6.25
N THR A 97 -15.36 -5.49 -5.49
CA THR A 97 -16.77 -5.58 -5.06
C THR A 97 -17.18 -4.41 -4.16
N ALA A 98 -16.27 -3.93 -3.32
CA ALA A 98 -16.52 -2.78 -2.47
C ALA A 98 -16.61 -1.46 -3.28
N LEU A 99 -15.73 -1.28 -4.28
CA LEU A 99 -15.80 -0.17 -5.22
C LEU A 99 -17.14 -0.14 -5.97
N ARG A 100 -17.64 -1.30 -6.41
CA ARG A 100 -18.98 -1.40 -7.03
C ARG A 100 -20.09 -0.90 -6.12
N LYS A 101 -20.00 -1.17 -4.81
CA LYS A 101 -20.98 -0.65 -3.84
C LYS A 101 -20.84 0.85 -3.57
N LEU A 102 -19.70 1.45 -3.90
CA LEU A 102 -19.49 2.91 -3.90
C LEU A 102 -19.93 3.57 -5.22
N GLY A 103 -20.45 2.79 -6.18
CA GLY A 103 -20.98 3.30 -7.45
C GLY A 103 -20.02 3.22 -8.63
N HIS A 104 -18.91 2.51 -8.51
CA HIS A 104 -17.99 2.28 -9.65
C HIS A 104 -18.44 1.13 -10.53
N ASP A 105 -18.30 1.30 -11.83
CA ASP A 105 -18.30 0.18 -12.77
C ASP A 105 -16.89 -0.41 -12.84
N VAL A 106 -16.80 -1.73 -12.73
CA VAL A 106 -15.54 -2.47 -12.82
C VAL A 106 -15.61 -3.40 -14.02
N ALA A 107 -14.73 -3.16 -14.99
CA ALA A 107 -14.57 -4.00 -16.17
C ALA A 107 -13.26 -4.80 -16.10
N TYR A 108 -13.28 -6.02 -16.63
CA TYR A 108 -12.08 -6.83 -16.83
C TYR A 108 -11.77 -6.89 -18.32
N GLN A 109 -10.59 -6.41 -18.69
CA GLN A 109 -10.07 -6.52 -20.05
C GLN A 109 -8.95 -7.56 -20.06
N VAL A 110 -9.10 -8.58 -20.90
CA VAL A 110 -8.12 -9.67 -21.03
C VAL A 110 -7.59 -9.67 -22.45
N SER A 111 -6.29 -9.46 -22.59
CA SER A 111 -5.59 -9.51 -23.88
C SER A 111 -5.42 -10.95 -24.38
N PRO A 112 -5.16 -11.16 -25.69
CA PRO A 112 -4.80 -12.47 -26.21
C PRO A 112 -3.64 -13.12 -25.45
N ARG A 113 -3.64 -14.45 -25.41
CA ARG A 113 -2.56 -15.22 -24.76
C ARG A 113 -1.22 -14.94 -25.43
N HIS A 114 -0.20 -14.71 -24.61
CA HIS A 114 1.20 -14.64 -25.01
C HIS A 114 2.06 -15.59 -24.17
N GLU A 115 3.34 -15.74 -24.53
CA GLU A 115 4.30 -16.49 -23.72
C GLU A 115 4.67 -15.72 -22.46
N GLY A 116 4.92 -16.44 -21.35
CA GLY A 116 5.23 -15.86 -20.05
C GLY A 116 4.01 -15.61 -19.16
N VAL A 117 4.26 -14.99 -18.01
CA VAL A 117 3.22 -14.60 -17.04
C VAL A 117 2.61 -13.27 -17.49
N GLY A 118 1.28 -13.21 -17.57
CA GLY A 118 0.55 -11.98 -17.88
C GLY A 118 0.55 -11.00 -16.70
N GLN A 119 0.35 -9.73 -16.99
CA GLN A 119 0.29 -8.67 -15.97
C GLN A 119 -1.14 -8.23 -15.71
N ALA A 120 -1.43 -7.87 -14.46
CA ALA A 120 -2.66 -7.19 -14.07
C ALA A 120 -2.33 -5.74 -13.69
N HIS A 121 -3.18 -4.81 -14.11
CA HIS A 121 -3.06 -3.40 -13.79
C HIS A 121 -4.44 -2.77 -13.73
N VAL A 122 -4.57 -1.71 -12.94
CA VAL A 122 -5.79 -0.91 -12.85
C VAL A 122 -5.66 0.27 -13.79
N ILE A 123 -6.65 0.46 -14.65
CA ILE A 123 -6.78 1.66 -15.50
C ILE A 123 -8.00 2.42 -15.01
N GLU A 124 -7.81 3.69 -14.64
CA GLU A 124 -8.91 4.60 -14.36
C GLU A 124 -9.43 5.19 -15.67
N LEU A 125 -10.73 5.05 -15.90
CA LEU A 125 -11.40 5.65 -17.05
C LEU A 125 -11.74 7.11 -16.70
N VAL A 126 -11.15 8.05 -17.44
CA VAL A 126 -11.42 9.50 -17.36
C VAL A 126 -12.46 9.92 -18.40
#